data_AF-A0A5D4TWM3-F1
#
_entry.id   AF-A0A5D4TWM3-F1
#
_cell.length_a   1.000
_cell.length_b   1.000
_cell.length_c   1.000
_cell.angle_alpha   90.00
_cell.angle_beta   90.00
_cell.angle_gamma   90.00
#
_symmetry.space_group_name_H-M   'P 1'
#
loop_
_entity.id
_entity.type
_entity.pdbx_description
1 polymer ?
#
loop_
_entity_poly.entity_id
_entity_poly.type
_entity_poly.pdbx_seq_one_letter_code
_entity_poly.pdbx_strand_id
1 'polypeptide(L)'
;MNAINIQFSNITISSVSSNSGIFTGENTQSNWQVNRKNNFGFGEIAGYQNTVSNIVTIIHDNDIVDSDFTQYQEGNNQPVIQS
;
A
#
# COMPACT_ATOMS: atom_id res chain seq x y z
N MET A 1 8.38 18.17 -33.61
CA MET A 1 8.48 17.32 -32.40
C MET A 1 8.20 15.90 -32.82
N ASN A 2 9.13 14.97 -32.61
CA ASN A 2 8.89 13.56 -32.89
C ASN A 2 8.02 13.00 -31.75
N ALA A 3 6.86 12.45 -32.11
CA ALA A 3 5.99 11.78 -31.16
C ALA A 3 6.63 10.45 -30.72
N ILE A 4 6.74 10.23 -29.42
CA ILE A 4 7.11 8.92 -28.87
C ILE A 4 5.86 8.04 -28.95
N ASN A 5 5.94 6.96 -29.73
CA ASN A 5 4.88 5.98 -29.85
C ASN A 5 5.23 4.76 -28.99
N ILE A 6 4.48 4.56 -27.91
CA ILE A 6 4.62 3.40 -27.02
C ILE A 6 3.41 2.50 -27.27
N GLN A 7 3.64 1.32 -27.84
CA GLN A 7 2.60 0.33 -28.11
C GLN A 7 2.93 -0.97 -27.38
N PHE A 8 2.02 -1.39 -26.53
CA PHE A 8 2.05 -2.70 -25.89
C PHE A 8 0.99 -3.58 -26.56
N SER A 9 1.37 -4.81 -26.94
CA SER A 9 0.39 -5.80 -27.41
C SER A 9 -0.54 -6.27 -26.28
N ASN A 10 -0.03 -6.30 -25.05
CA ASN A 10 -0.75 -6.66 -23.84
C ASN A 10 0.01 -6.08 -22.63
N ILE A 11 -0.74 -5.63 -21.61
CA ILE A 11 -0.23 -5.49 -20.24
C ILE A 11 -1.11 -6.37 -19.36
N THR A 12 -0.57 -7.48 -18.86
CA THR A 12 -1.28 -8.37 -17.95
C THR A 12 -0.77 -8.14 -16.54
N ILE A 13 -1.68 -7.77 -15.66
CA ILE A 13 -1.41 -7.61 -14.24
C ILE A 13 -2.22 -8.65 -13.50
N SER A 14 -1.53 -9.62 -12.91
CA SER A 14 -2.16 -10.70 -12.14
C SER A 14 -2.54 -10.26 -10.72
N SER A 15 -1.77 -9.33 -10.14
CA SER A 15 -2.02 -8.81 -8.80
C SER A 15 -1.25 -7.51 -8.58
N VAL A 16 -1.86 -6.59 -7.86
CA VAL A 16 -1.18 -5.46 -7.23
C VAL A 16 -1.74 -5.33 -5.82
N SER A 17 -0.90 -5.04 -4.83
CA SER A 17 -1.35 -4.99 -3.43
C SER A 17 -0.64 -3.88 -2.69
N SER A 18 -1.41 -3.17 -1.86
CA SER A 18 -0.99 -2.08 -0.94
C SER A 18 -0.11 -1.00 -1.55
N ASN A 19 -0.55 0.26 -1.50
CA ASN A 19 0.33 1.39 -1.85
C ASN A 19 1.00 1.25 -3.22
N SER A 20 0.21 0.90 -4.24
CA SER A 20 0.74 0.48 -5.53
C SER A 20 0.00 1.12 -6.69
N GLY A 21 0.65 1.17 -7.84
CA GLY A 21 0.09 1.74 -9.06
C GLY A 21 0.87 1.28 -10.28
N ILE A 22 0.23 1.34 -11.44
CA ILE A 22 0.81 1.00 -12.73
C ILE A 22 0.72 2.23 -13.59
N PHE A 23 1.88 2.75 -14.01
CA PHE A 23 1.97 4.04 -14.69
C PHE A 23 2.71 3.88 -16.02
N THR A 24 2.25 4.58 -17.05
CA THR A 24 2.88 4.64 -18.37
C THR A 24 2.91 6.09 -18.87
N GLY A 25 3.91 6.45 -19.67
CA GLY A 25 4.13 7.83 -20.10
C GLY A 25 4.81 8.69 -19.04
N GLU A 26 4.70 10.02 -19.18
CA GLU A 26 5.20 10.97 -18.19
C GLU A 26 4.25 11.01 -16.99
N ASN A 27 4.80 10.77 -15.79
CA ASN A 27 4.01 10.71 -14.56
C ASN A 27 4.76 11.40 -13.42
N THR A 28 4.00 12.06 -12.55
CA THR A 28 4.50 12.68 -11.32
C THR A 28 3.60 12.24 -10.16
N GLN A 29 4.16 11.54 -9.18
CA GLN A 29 3.47 11.09 -7.97
C GLN A 29 3.99 11.85 -6.74
N SER A 30 3.61 13.12 -6.64
CA SER A 30 3.96 13.94 -5.49
C SER A 30 3.08 13.63 -4.29
N ASN A 31 3.65 13.68 -3.08
CA ASN A 31 2.96 13.48 -1.80
C ASN A 31 2.23 12.11 -1.69
N TRP A 32 2.78 11.09 -2.35
CA TRP A 32 2.28 9.72 -2.23
C TRP A 32 2.62 9.15 -0.85
N GLN A 33 1.61 8.72 -0.11
CA GLN A 33 1.77 8.36 1.30
C GLN A 33 0.73 7.35 1.74
N VAL A 34 1.16 6.32 2.47
CA VAL A 34 0.29 5.32 3.07
C VAL A 34 0.81 4.97 4.45
N ASN A 35 -0.07 5.00 5.43
CA ASN A 35 0.20 4.44 6.75
C ASN A 35 -0.70 3.27 7.00
N ARG A 36 -0.14 2.24 7.60
CA ARG A 36 -0.86 1.01 7.81
C ARG A 36 -0.33 0.32 9.04
N LYS A 37 -1.18 0.18 10.05
CA LYS A 37 -1.04 -0.86 11.05
C LYS A 37 -1.79 -2.08 10.56
N ASN A 38 -1.21 -3.27 10.71
CA ASN A 38 -1.95 -4.51 10.55
C ASN A 38 -1.64 -5.44 11.70
N ASN A 39 -2.69 -5.99 12.27
CA ASN A 39 -2.61 -7.07 13.24
C ASN A 39 -3.31 -8.28 12.63
N PHE A 40 -2.57 -9.07 11.87
CA PHE A 40 -3.11 -10.28 11.26
C PHE A 40 -2.77 -11.49 12.12
N GLY A 41 -3.81 -12.19 12.57
CA GLY A 41 -3.66 -13.40 13.37
C GLY A 41 -3.18 -14.54 12.52
N PHE A 42 -3.98 -14.90 11.51
CA PHE A 42 -3.64 -15.96 10.56
C PHE A 42 -3.08 -15.42 9.24
N GLY A 43 -3.32 -14.15 8.92
CA GLY A 43 -2.89 -13.57 7.65
C GLY A 43 -3.80 -13.95 6.47
N GLU A 44 -3.25 -13.83 5.27
CA GLU A 44 -3.94 -14.04 4.00
C GLU A 44 -3.59 -15.41 3.40
N ILE A 45 -4.61 -16.09 2.86
CA ILE A 45 -4.43 -17.24 1.98
C ILE A 45 -4.83 -16.82 0.57
N ALA A 46 -3.91 -16.91 -0.40
CA ALA A 46 -4.19 -16.60 -1.79
C ALA A 46 -3.66 -17.71 -2.71
N GLY A 47 -4.32 -17.92 -3.87
CA GLY A 47 -3.95 -18.96 -4.86
C GLY A 47 -4.98 -20.09 -4.99
N TYR A 48 -4.65 -21.10 -5.79
CA TYR A 48 -5.54 -22.23 -6.10
C TYR A 48 -5.22 -23.44 -5.22
N GLN A 49 -6.24 -24.22 -4.83
CA GLN A 49 -6.11 -25.44 -4.02
C GLN A 49 -5.50 -25.27 -2.61
N ASN A 50 -5.75 -24.13 -1.97
CA ASN A 50 -5.35 -23.94 -0.58
C ASN A 50 -6.28 -24.70 0.37
N THR A 51 -5.71 -25.49 1.28
CA THR A 51 -6.43 -26.16 2.37
C THR A 51 -5.79 -25.79 3.69
N VAL A 52 -6.62 -25.34 4.63
CA VAL A 52 -6.18 -24.93 5.97
C VAL A 52 -7.13 -25.52 6.99
N SER A 53 -6.61 -26.16 8.03
CA SER A 53 -7.40 -26.74 9.12
C SER A 53 -6.70 -26.54 10.47
N ASN A 54 -7.49 -26.57 11.56
CA ASN A 54 -7.01 -26.50 12.95
C ASN A 54 -6.21 -25.24 13.32
N ILE A 55 -6.52 -24.11 12.70
CA ILE A 55 -5.88 -22.83 13.01
C ILE A 55 -6.52 -22.20 14.24
N VAL A 56 -5.68 -21.81 15.20
CA VAL A 56 -6.04 -20.96 16.35
C VAL A 56 -5.07 -19.79 16.37
N THR A 57 -5.59 -18.57 16.33
CA THR A 57 -4.78 -17.35 16.38
C THR A 57 -5.28 -16.43 17.47
N ILE A 58 -4.36 -16.02 18.35
CA ILE A 58 -4.62 -15.07 19.42
C ILE A 58 -3.75 -13.87 19.14
N ILE A 59 -4.38 -12.71 18.93
CA ILE A 59 -3.69 -11.44 18.79
C ILE A 59 -3.97 -10.66 20.06
N HIS A 60 -2.93 -10.32 20.79
CA HIS A 60 -3.03 -9.50 21.99
C HIS A 60 -2.23 -8.23 21.79
N ASP A 61 -2.94 -7.14 21.50
CA ASP A 61 -2.36 -5.83 21.29
C ASP A 61 -2.98 -4.87 22.30
N ASN A 62 -2.22 -4.58 23.37
CA ASN A 62 -2.69 -3.83 24.52
C ASN A 62 -1.88 -2.54 24.65
N ASP A 63 -1.89 -1.76 23.57
CA ASP A 63 -1.32 -0.42 23.55
C ASP A 63 -2.38 0.64 23.93
N ILE A 64 -1.91 1.78 24.46
CA ILE A 64 -2.77 2.94 24.76
C ILE A 64 -3.05 3.74 23.48
N VAL A 65 -2.14 3.69 22.51
CA VAL A 65 -2.26 4.29 21.18
C VAL A 65 -1.81 3.26 20.15
N ASP A 66 -2.75 2.84 19.31
CA ASP A 66 -2.63 1.72 18.34
C ASP A 66 -1.61 2.02 17.23
N SER A 67 -1.74 3.18 16.59
CA SER A 67 -0.76 3.75 15.67
C SER A 67 -1.04 5.24 15.49
N ASP A 68 -0.11 6.08 15.92
CA ASP A 68 -0.19 7.51 15.68
C ASP A 68 0.45 7.87 14.34
N PHE A 69 -0.35 8.44 13.46
CA PHE A 69 0.04 8.90 12.13
C PHE A 69 -0.07 10.42 12.00
N THR A 70 -0.19 11.13 13.13
CA THR A 70 -0.36 12.58 13.17
C THR A 70 0.90 13.30 12.69
N GLN A 71 0.70 14.30 11.83
CA GLN A 71 1.74 15.22 11.40
C GLN A 71 1.72 16.45 12.33
N TYR A 72 2.84 16.77 12.99
CA TYR A 72 2.99 18.06 13.64
C TYR A 72 3.22 19.15 12.58
N GLN A 73 2.25 20.05 12.39
CA GLN A 73 2.47 21.28 11.65
C GLN A 73 3.14 22.30 12.56
N GLU A 74 4.47 22.38 12.52
CA GLU A 74 5.14 23.58 13.00
C GLU A 74 4.85 24.71 11.98
N GLY A 75 4.45 25.88 12.47
CA GLY A 75 3.81 26.93 11.67
C GLY A 75 4.53 27.33 10.38
N ASN A 76 3.75 27.96 9.47
CA ASN A 76 4.09 28.47 8.13
C ASN A 76 3.77 27.55 6.94
N ASN A 77 2.52 27.08 6.83
CA ASN A 77 1.91 26.55 5.59
C ASN A 77 2.81 25.62 4.74
N GLN A 78 3.72 24.86 5.36
CA GLN A 78 4.58 23.96 4.61
C GLN A 78 3.80 22.68 4.28
N PRO A 79 3.93 22.13 3.07
CA PRO A 79 3.38 20.81 2.77
C PRO A 79 4.05 19.79 3.69
N VAL A 80 3.27 19.17 4.56
CA VAL A 80 3.74 18.07 5.41
C VAL A 80 3.59 16.76 4.64
N ILE A 81 4.74 16.13 4.34
CA ILE A 81 4.82 14.76 3.84
C ILE A 81 5.06 13.84 5.04
N GLN A 82 4.32 12.75 5.15
CA GLN A 82 4.51 11.74 6.19
C GLN A 82 5.40 10.61 5.69
N SER A 83 6.32 10.22 6.57
CA SER A 83 7.22 9.07 6.46
C SER A 83 6.54 7.81 6.97
#